data_AF-A0A164T269-F1
#
_entry.id   AF-A0A164T269-F1
#
_cell.length_a   1.000
_cell.length_b   1.000
_cell.length_c   1.000
_cell.angle_alpha   90.00
_cell.angle_beta   90.00
_cell.angle_gamma   90.00
#
_symmetry.space_group_name_H-M   'P 1'
#
loop_
_entity.id
_entity.type
_entity.pdbx_description
1 polymer ?
#
loop_
_entity_poly.entity_id
_entity_poly.type
_entity_poly.pdbx_seq_one_letter_code
_entity_poly.pdbx_strand_id
1 'polypeptide(L)'
;MNGQPGAGSGPIHTPRLTSLATSQEKEEATRWIASFRDATITRDDVELSFSRSSGPGGQNVNKVNSKATVRCLISVNWIPLWAHEILKRSPAFVHSSNSLLITSMVHRSQSQNVDDCLSKLHALILSAASSVIKKEPSAEKLERIRGYIQQEKARRRLGKGMRAEVKRARSIRKGE
;
A
#
# COMPACT_ATOMS: atom_id res chain seq x y z
N MET A 1 -24.35 -4.47 -32.15
CA MET A 1 -24.69 -4.41 -30.71
C MET A 1 -23.44 -4.81 -29.95
N ASN A 2 -22.74 -3.84 -29.36
CA ASN A 2 -21.46 -4.05 -28.67
C ASN A 2 -21.71 -4.74 -27.34
N GLY A 3 -21.35 -6.03 -27.25
CA GLY A 3 -21.33 -6.78 -26.00
C GLY A 3 -20.11 -6.39 -25.17
N GLN A 4 -20.35 -5.83 -23.98
CA GLN A 4 -19.33 -5.67 -22.95
C GLN A 4 -18.76 -7.05 -22.56
N PRO A 5 -17.43 -7.26 -22.51
CA PRO A 5 -16.90 -8.46 -21.91
C PRO A 5 -17.01 -8.35 -20.38
N GLY A 6 -17.68 -9.34 -19.78
CA GLY A 6 -17.89 -9.45 -18.34
C GLY A 6 -16.59 -9.47 -17.54
N ALA A 7 -16.64 -8.85 -16.36
CA ALA A 7 -15.60 -8.88 -15.36
C ALA A 7 -15.37 -10.33 -14.89
N GLY A 8 -14.36 -10.99 -15.45
CA GLY A 8 -13.89 -12.29 -14.97
C GLY A 8 -13.06 -12.09 -13.70
N SER A 9 -13.66 -12.34 -12.53
CA SER A 9 -12.96 -12.57 -11.26
C SER A 9 -12.21 -13.91 -11.28
N GLY A 10 -11.22 -14.04 -12.16
CA GLY A 10 -10.30 -15.18 -12.19
C GLY A 10 -8.94 -14.80 -11.58
N PRO A 11 -8.23 -15.74 -10.94
CA PRO A 11 -6.91 -15.48 -10.40
C PRO A 11 -6.01 -15.01 -11.54
N ILE A 12 -5.39 -13.85 -11.34
CA ILE A 12 -4.49 -13.22 -12.31
C ILE A 12 -3.37 -14.22 -12.57
N HIS A 13 -3.40 -14.87 -13.72
CA HIS A 13 -2.39 -15.85 -14.07
C HIS A 13 -1.04 -15.14 -14.16
N THR A 14 -0.18 -15.35 -13.17
CA THR A 14 1.19 -14.84 -13.24
C THR A 14 1.99 -15.71 -14.19
N PRO A 15 2.71 -15.12 -15.15
CA PRO A 15 3.69 -15.88 -15.88
C PRO A 15 4.79 -16.30 -14.89
N ARG A 16 5.15 -17.58 -14.86
CA ARG A 16 6.24 -18.13 -14.03
C ARG A 16 7.61 -17.71 -14.58
N LEU A 17 7.84 -16.42 -14.69
CA LEU A 17 9.09 -15.83 -15.16
C LEU A 17 9.98 -15.52 -13.97
N THR A 18 11.11 -16.21 -13.87
CA THR A 18 12.14 -15.97 -12.86
C THR A 18 13.09 -14.84 -13.24
N SER A 19 13.23 -14.56 -14.54
CA SER A 19 14.07 -13.50 -15.09
C SER A 19 13.33 -12.77 -16.22
N LEU A 20 13.76 -11.55 -16.52
CA LEU A 20 13.24 -10.71 -17.62
C LEU A 20 14.37 -10.42 -18.62
N ALA A 21 15.13 -11.45 -19.01
CA ALA A 21 16.32 -11.30 -19.84
C ALA A 21 15.97 -10.95 -21.29
N THR A 22 14.87 -11.51 -21.80
CA THR A 22 14.44 -11.43 -23.19
C THR A 22 13.37 -10.35 -23.37
N SER A 23 13.31 -9.76 -24.58
CA SER A 23 12.25 -8.81 -24.94
C SER A 23 10.84 -9.40 -24.78
N GLN A 24 10.66 -10.69 -25.10
CA GLN A 24 9.41 -11.42 -24.93
C GLN A 24 8.99 -11.50 -23.45
N GLU A 25 9.92 -11.83 -22.55
CA GLU A 25 9.66 -11.91 -21.10
C GLU A 25 9.26 -10.54 -20.53
N LYS A 26 9.91 -9.46 -21.01
CA LYS A 26 9.56 -8.08 -20.63
C LYS A 26 8.16 -7.69 -21.11
N GLU A 27 7.75 -8.13 -22.29
CA GLU A 27 6.42 -7.87 -22.85
C GLU A 27 5.34 -8.63 -22.09
N GLU A 28 5.55 -9.90 -21.77
CA GLU A 28 4.66 -10.71 -20.93
C GLU A 28 4.51 -10.10 -19.53
N ALA A 29 5.61 -9.66 -18.93
CA ALA A 29 5.59 -9.00 -17.64
C ALA A 29 4.85 -7.64 -17.71
N THR A 30 4.99 -6.89 -18.80
CA THR A 30 4.23 -5.65 -19.04
C THR A 30 2.73 -5.92 -19.17
N ARG A 31 2.35 -6.97 -19.91
CA ARG A 31 0.96 -7.40 -20.05
C ARG A 31 0.36 -7.81 -18.71
N TRP A 32 1.14 -8.53 -17.89
CA TRP A 32 0.73 -8.88 -16.54
C TRP A 32 0.55 -7.64 -15.65
N ILE A 33 1.45 -6.64 -15.71
CA ILE A 33 1.26 -5.38 -14.97
C ILE A 33 -0.04 -4.69 -15.38
N ALA A 34 -0.34 -4.66 -16.68
CA ALA A 34 -1.56 -4.06 -17.19
C ALA A 34 -2.81 -4.77 -16.65
N SER A 35 -2.85 -6.11 -16.67
CA SER A 35 -3.98 -6.85 -16.11
C SER A 35 -4.06 -6.73 -14.58
N PHE A 36 -2.93 -6.73 -13.88
CA PHE A 36 -2.88 -6.57 -12.43
C PHE A 36 -3.34 -5.18 -11.97
N ARG A 37 -3.17 -4.15 -12.80
CA ARG A 37 -3.63 -2.79 -12.49
C ARG A 37 -5.15 -2.72 -12.30
N ASP A 38 -5.91 -3.40 -13.14
CA ASP A 38 -7.38 -3.44 -13.08
C ASP A 38 -7.91 -4.54 -12.14
N ALA A 39 -7.05 -5.46 -11.71
CA ALA A 39 -7.42 -6.49 -10.78
C ALA A 39 -7.51 -5.98 -9.33
N THR A 40 -8.51 -6.48 -8.62
CA THR A 40 -8.75 -6.14 -7.21
C THR A 40 -8.33 -7.31 -6.32
N ILE A 41 -7.44 -7.06 -5.35
CA ILE A 41 -7.11 -8.05 -4.32
C ILE A 41 -8.27 -8.07 -3.33
N THR A 42 -8.90 -9.22 -3.17
CA THR A 42 -10.02 -9.38 -2.25
C THR A 42 -9.52 -9.85 -0.87
N ARG A 43 -10.41 -9.80 0.11
CA ARG A 43 -10.14 -10.29 1.47
C ARG A 43 -9.85 -11.79 1.53
N ASP A 44 -10.32 -12.55 0.54
CA ASP A 44 -10.16 -14.01 0.47
C ASP A 44 -8.77 -14.41 -0.07
N ASP A 45 -8.05 -13.48 -0.69
CA ASP A 45 -6.69 -13.68 -1.22
C ASP A 45 -5.58 -13.50 -0.17
N VAL A 46 -5.94 -13.03 1.04
CA VAL A 46 -5.00 -12.63 2.08
C VAL A 46 -5.48 -13.04 3.48
N GLU A 47 -4.56 -13.17 4.43
CA GLU A 47 -4.93 -13.38 5.82
C GLU A 47 -5.15 -12.04 6.52
N LEU A 48 -6.32 -11.88 7.14
CA LEU A 48 -6.71 -10.70 7.89
C LEU A 48 -6.64 -10.94 9.39
N SER A 49 -5.99 -10.01 10.10
CA SER A 49 -5.97 -9.99 11.56
C SER A 49 -6.35 -8.61 12.07
N PHE A 50 -7.10 -8.57 13.16
CA PHE A 50 -7.60 -7.36 13.78
C PHE A 50 -7.04 -7.20 15.19
N SER A 51 -6.68 -5.98 15.54
CA SER A 51 -6.13 -5.68 16.86
C SER A 51 -6.56 -4.29 17.31
N ARG A 52 -6.24 -3.97 18.56
CA ARG A 52 -6.51 -2.65 19.13
C ARG A 52 -5.56 -1.63 18.51
N SER A 53 -6.09 -0.47 18.14
CA SER A 53 -5.28 0.67 17.71
C SER A 53 -4.58 1.29 18.91
N SER A 54 -3.28 1.56 18.82
CA SER A 54 -2.54 2.23 19.89
C SER A 54 -2.70 3.75 19.79
N GLY A 55 -3.35 4.38 20.76
CA GLY A 55 -3.50 5.84 20.85
C GLY A 55 -3.98 6.31 22.23
N PRO A 56 -3.71 7.57 22.63
CA PRO A 56 -4.14 8.11 23.92
C PRO A 56 -5.68 8.06 24.04
N GLY A 57 -6.14 7.47 25.14
CA GLY A 57 -7.44 6.83 25.26
C GLY A 57 -8.66 7.75 25.36
N GLY A 58 -9.77 7.22 24.85
CA GLY A 58 -11.15 7.57 25.18
C GLY A 58 -11.99 6.29 25.14
N GLN A 59 -13.20 6.29 25.72
CA GLN A 59 -14.01 5.07 25.92
C GLN A 59 -14.15 4.16 24.69
N ASN A 60 -14.17 4.71 23.48
CA ASN A 60 -14.30 3.94 22.23
C ASN A 60 -12.99 3.28 21.73
N VAL A 61 -11.82 3.82 22.07
CA VAL A 61 -10.49 3.30 21.64
C VAL A 61 -10.15 1.99 22.36
N ASN A 62 -10.75 1.75 23.53
CA ASN A 62 -10.52 0.55 24.33
C ASN A 62 -11.46 -0.62 24.00
N LYS A 63 -12.45 -0.46 23.12
CA LYS A 63 -13.48 -1.48 22.87
C LYS A 63 -13.50 -2.08 21.46
N VAL A 64 -12.98 -1.37 20.45
CA VAL A 64 -13.06 -1.82 19.05
C VAL A 64 -11.67 -2.16 18.49
N ASN A 65 -11.53 -3.37 17.96
CA ASN A 65 -10.36 -3.84 17.22
C ASN A 65 -10.31 -3.20 15.82
N SER A 66 -10.14 -1.88 15.75
CA SER A 66 -10.17 -1.13 14.49
C SER A 66 -8.90 -1.31 13.65
N LYS A 67 -7.76 -1.65 14.24
CA LYS A 67 -6.51 -1.82 13.49
C LYS A 67 -6.58 -3.11 12.67
N ALA A 68 -6.51 -2.97 11.36
CA ALA A 68 -6.46 -4.08 10.42
C ALA A 68 -5.02 -4.40 10.05
N THR A 69 -4.71 -5.68 9.94
CA THR A 69 -3.43 -6.22 9.51
C THR A 69 -3.71 -7.22 8.40
N VAL A 70 -3.13 -6.97 7.22
CA VAL A 70 -3.13 -7.90 6.08
C VAL A 70 -1.79 -8.60 6.05
N ARG A 71 -1.83 -9.93 6.04
CA ARG A 71 -0.67 -10.80 5.82
C ARG A 71 -0.86 -11.51 4.49
N CYS A 72 0.10 -11.34 3.58
CA CYS A 72 0.12 -11.96 2.27
C CYS A 72 1.41 -12.77 2.11
N LEU A 73 1.31 -14.07 1.85
CA LEU A 73 2.51 -14.88 1.58
C LEU A 73 3.14 -14.43 0.26
N ILE A 74 4.46 -14.29 0.22
CA ILE A 74 5.13 -13.91 -1.03
C ILE A 74 5.03 -15.02 -2.10
N SER A 75 4.80 -16.27 -1.67
CA SER A 75 4.72 -17.45 -2.53
C SER A 75 3.35 -17.69 -3.15
N VAL A 76 2.41 -16.74 -3.06
CA VAL A 76 1.09 -16.88 -3.69
C VAL A 76 1.20 -16.82 -5.21
N ASN A 77 0.36 -17.59 -5.90
CA ASN A 77 0.41 -17.75 -7.36
C ASN A 77 0.11 -16.47 -8.14
N TRP A 78 -0.48 -15.45 -7.53
CA TRP A 78 -0.82 -14.19 -8.19
C TRP A 78 0.27 -13.13 -8.00
N ILE A 79 1.35 -13.40 -7.25
CA ILE A 79 2.54 -12.55 -7.18
C ILE A 79 3.60 -13.06 -8.16
N PRO A 80 4.15 -12.22 -9.04
CA PRO A 80 5.17 -12.63 -9.99
C PRO A 80 6.52 -12.86 -9.32
N LEU A 81 7.18 -13.97 -9.66
CA LEU A 81 8.50 -14.37 -9.14
C LEU A 81 9.57 -13.28 -9.33
N TRP A 82 9.57 -12.62 -10.48
CA TRP A 82 10.52 -11.56 -10.81
C TRP A 82 10.38 -10.31 -9.91
N ALA A 83 9.24 -10.10 -9.26
CA ALA A 83 9.06 -9.03 -8.27
C ALA A 83 9.48 -9.43 -6.84
N HIS A 84 9.73 -10.73 -6.57
CA HIS A 84 9.99 -11.22 -5.21
C HIS A 84 11.21 -10.56 -4.58
N GLU A 85 12.29 -10.39 -5.34
CA GLU A 85 13.54 -9.81 -4.81
C GLU A 85 13.35 -8.36 -4.34
N ILE A 86 12.51 -7.58 -5.03
CA ILE A 86 12.18 -6.22 -4.62
C ILE A 86 11.22 -6.24 -3.42
N LEU A 87 10.23 -7.14 -3.43
CA LEU A 87 9.29 -7.29 -2.32
C LEU A 87 9.99 -7.71 -1.03
N LYS A 88 10.98 -8.61 -1.08
CA LYS A 88 11.78 -9.02 0.09
C LYS A 88 12.61 -7.88 0.69
N ARG A 89 13.00 -6.89 -0.12
CA ARG A 89 13.71 -5.68 0.33
C ARG A 89 12.77 -4.62 0.89
N SER A 90 11.45 -4.79 0.74
CA SER A 90 10.47 -3.86 1.28
C SER A 90 10.43 -3.92 2.80
N PRO A 91 10.24 -2.77 3.50
CA PRO A 91 10.01 -2.77 4.94
C PRO A 91 8.72 -3.51 5.37
N ALA A 92 7.81 -3.77 4.42
CA ALA A 92 6.63 -4.57 4.68
C ALA A 92 6.91 -6.08 4.73
N PHE A 93 8.11 -6.53 4.35
CA PHE A 93 8.44 -7.96 4.32
C PHE A 93 8.92 -8.48 5.66
N VAL A 94 8.32 -9.59 6.09
CA VAL A 94 8.64 -10.30 7.32
C VAL A 94 9.36 -11.60 6.95
N HIS A 95 10.66 -11.65 7.26
CA HIS A 95 11.53 -12.77 6.93
C HIS A 95 11.10 -14.08 7.61
N SER A 96 10.69 -14.02 8.88
CA SER A 96 10.34 -15.20 9.68
C SER A 96 9.16 -16.00 9.12
N SER A 97 8.21 -15.32 8.48
CA SER A 97 6.99 -15.92 7.93
C SER A 97 6.94 -15.86 6.40
N ASN A 98 8.02 -15.40 5.76
CA ASN A 98 8.13 -15.20 4.32
C ASN A 98 6.89 -14.49 3.72
N SER A 99 6.44 -13.42 4.39
CA SER A 99 5.17 -12.76 4.09
C SER A 99 5.27 -11.24 4.11
N LEU A 100 4.40 -10.58 3.36
CA LEU A 100 4.18 -9.15 3.40
C LEU A 100 3.15 -8.85 4.48
N LEU A 101 3.51 -7.99 5.42
CA LEU A 101 2.65 -7.54 6.51
C LEU A 101 2.35 -6.05 6.35
N ILE A 102 1.08 -5.72 6.12
CA ILE A 102 0.61 -4.35 5.96
C ILE A 102 -0.43 -4.06 7.03
N THR A 103 -0.29 -2.92 7.69
CA THR A 103 -1.19 -2.52 8.77
C THR A 103 -1.80 -1.15 8.50
N SER A 104 -3.05 -0.99 8.93
CA SER A 104 -3.75 0.29 8.89
C SER A 104 -4.63 0.48 10.12
N MET A 105 -4.59 1.70 10.63
CA MET A 105 -5.39 2.17 11.76
C MET A 105 -5.81 3.65 11.56
N VAL A 106 -5.86 4.10 10.30
CA VAL A 106 -6.15 5.50 9.94
C VAL A 106 -7.60 5.85 10.23
N HIS A 107 -8.51 4.90 9.98
CA HIS A 107 -9.95 5.09 10.10
C HIS A 107 -10.49 4.50 11.41
N ARG A 108 -11.67 4.97 11.83
CA ARG A 108 -12.41 4.37 12.96
C ARG A 108 -13.07 3.05 12.58
N SER A 109 -13.44 2.87 11.30
CA SER A 109 -14.04 1.63 10.82
C SER A 109 -12.99 0.59 10.47
N GLN A 110 -13.20 -0.62 10.94
CA GLN A 110 -12.41 -1.80 10.57
C GLN A 110 -12.45 -2.05 9.06
N SER A 111 -13.61 -1.93 8.41
CA SER A 111 -13.75 -2.17 6.96
C SER A 111 -12.91 -1.19 6.13
N GLN A 112 -12.88 0.08 6.53
CA GLN A 112 -12.07 1.10 5.87
C GLN A 112 -10.57 0.86 6.05
N ASN A 113 -10.16 0.36 7.23
CA ASN A 113 -8.76 -0.01 7.44
C ASN A 113 -8.36 -1.27 6.66
N VAL A 114 -9.28 -2.21 6.42
CA VAL A 114 -9.03 -3.36 5.52
C VAL A 114 -8.81 -2.88 4.09
N ASP A 115 -9.71 -2.03 3.57
CA ASP A 115 -9.61 -1.49 2.21
C ASP A 115 -8.31 -0.72 1.98
N ASP A 116 -7.89 0.09 2.96
CA ASP A 116 -6.61 0.80 2.92
C ASP A 116 -5.40 -0.16 2.95
N CYS A 117 -5.45 -1.24 3.73
CA CYS A 117 -4.40 -2.27 3.70
C CYS A 117 -4.33 -2.98 2.33
N LEU A 118 -5.47 -3.35 1.75
CA LEU A 118 -5.54 -4.02 0.44
C LEU A 118 -5.01 -3.09 -0.67
N SER A 119 -5.42 -1.81 -0.65
CA SER A 119 -4.94 -0.79 -1.58
C SER A 119 -3.42 -0.58 -1.49
N LYS A 120 -2.87 -0.56 -0.27
CA LYS A 120 -1.42 -0.48 -0.03
C LYS A 120 -0.68 -1.72 -0.52
N LEU A 121 -1.26 -2.91 -0.31
CA LEU A 121 -0.69 -4.17 -0.81
C LEU A 121 -0.63 -4.18 -2.33
N HIS A 122 -1.73 -3.83 -2.99
CA HIS A 122 -1.82 -3.73 -4.43
C HIS A 122 -0.78 -2.76 -5.00
N ALA A 123 -0.71 -1.55 -4.44
CA ALA A 123 0.26 -0.55 -4.86
C ALA A 123 1.72 -1.00 -4.66
N LEU A 124 2.02 -1.70 -3.56
CA LEU A 124 3.35 -2.24 -3.28
C LEU A 124 3.76 -3.29 -4.32
N ILE A 125 2.88 -4.23 -4.63
CA ILE A 125 3.14 -5.31 -5.60
C ILE A 125 3.27 -4.74 -7.00
N LEU A 126 2.36 -3.84 -7.39
CA LEU A 126 2.40 -3.15 -8.68
C LEU A 126 3.69 -2.32 -8.84
N SER A 127 4.14 -1.66 -7.77
CA SER A 127 5.38 -0.88 -7.77
C SER A 127 6.61 -1.78 -7.89
N ALA A 128 6.67 -2.88 -7.14
CA ALA A 128 7.76 -3.84 -7.19
C ALA A 128 7.87 -4.49 -8.58
N ALA A 129 6.74 -4.95 -9.13
CA ALA A 129 6.66 -5.44 -10.49
C ALA A 129 7.05 -4.34 -11.49
N SER A 130 6.46 -3.15 -11.46
CA SER A 130 6.84 -2.12 -12.43
C SER A 130 8.32 -1.70 -12.37
N SER A 131 8.99 -1.87 -11.23
CA SER A 131 10.39 -1.43 -11.05
C SER A 131 11.41 -2.30 -11.79
N VAL A 132 11.16 -3.60 -11.98
CA VAL A 132 12.11 -4.46 -12.73
C VAL A 132 12.00 -4.23 -14.24
N ILE A 133 10.81 -3.86 -14.73
CA ILE A 133 10.58 -3.59 -16.16
C ILE A 133 10.97 -2.16 -16.54
N LYS A 134 10.87 -1.22 -15.59
CA LYS A 134 10.94 0.22 -15.87
C LYS A 134 12.23 0.61 -16.63
N LYS A 135 12.02 0.97 -17.90
CA LYS A 135 12.67 2.13 -18.55
C LYS A 135 12.52 3.37 -17.66
N GLU A 136 13.48 4.28 -17.75
CA GLU A 136 13.55 5.55 -16.99
C GLU A 136 12.18 6.21 -16.75
N PRO A 137 11.91 6.68 -15.51
CA PRO A 137 10.67 7.38 -15.23
C PRO A 137 10.55 8.65 -16.10
N SER A 138 9.46 8.78 -16.86
CA SER A 138 9.11 10.04 -17.53
C SER A 138 9.04 11.19 -16.50
N ALA A 139 9.59 12.34 -16.87
CA ALA A 139 9.79 13.51 -16.03
C ALA A 139 8.51 13.96 -15.30
N GLU A 140 7.36 13.89 -15.96
CA GLU A 140 6.06 14.31 -15.40
C GLU A 140 5.65 13.47 -14.17
N LYS A 141 5.94 12.17 -14.17
CA LYS A 141 5.58 11.28 -13.06
C LYS A 141 6.46 11.54 -11.83
N LEU A 142 7.73 11.88 -12.05
CA LEU A 142 8.64 12.32 -10.99
C LEU A 142 8.21 13.66 -10.38
N GLU A 143 7.79 14.60 -11.21
CA GLU A 143 7.31 15.91 -10.77
C GLU A 143 6.04 15.81 -9.92
N ARG A 144 5.09 14.98 -10.33
CA ARG A 144 3.86 14.75 -9.58
C ARG A 144 4.13 14.10 -8.21
N ILE A 145 5.06 13.15 -8.13
CA ILE A 145 5.50 12.53 -6.87
C ILE A 145 6.19 13.58 -5.97
N ARG A 146 7.06 14.41 -6.53
CA ARG A 146 7.71 15.51 -5.79
C ARG A 146 6.68 16.52 -5.27
N GLY A 147 5.65 16.83 -6.06
CA GLY A 147 4.54 17.70 -5.66
C GLY A 147 3.77 17.17 -4.44
N TYR A 148 3.40 15.89 -4.46
CA TYR A 148 2.72 15.26 -3.32
C TYR A 148 3.56 15.25 -2.04
N ILE A 149 4.86 14.94 -2.16
CA ILE A 149 5.79 14.95 -1.01
C ILE A 149 5.95 16.36 -0.43
N GLN A 150 6.00 17.39 -1.29
CA GLN A 150 6.10 18.77 -0.85
C GLN A 150 4.83 19.25 -0.15
N GLN A 151 3.65 18.92 -0.69
CA GLN A 151 2.37 19.27 -0.05
C GLN A 151 2.23 18.60 1.32
N GLU A 152 2.63 17.34 1.46
CA GLU A 152 2.58 16.63 2.75
C GLU A 152 3.53 17.26 3.78
N LYS A 153 4.75 17.62 3.36
CA LYS A 153 5.71 18.36 4.21
C LYS A 153 5.17 19.73 4.63
N ALA A 154 4.56 20.47 3.71
CA ALA A 154 3.96 21.77 3.98
C ALA A 154 2.81 21.67 5.00
N ARG A 155 1.90 20.71 4.80
CA ARG A 155 0.79 20.43 5.73
C ARG A 155 1.30 20.05 7.12
N ARG A 156 2.37 19.25 7.20
CA ARG A 156 3.03 18.89 8.47
C ARG A 156 3.68 20.10 9.16
N ARG A 157 4.27 21.03 8.41
CA ARG A 157 4.89 22.25 8.95
C ARG A 157 3.83 23.22 9.50
N LEU A 158 2.75 23.44 8.76
CA LEU A 158 1.59 24.22 9.20
C LEU A 158 1.02 23.69 10.52
N GLY A 159 0.78 22.37 10.59
CA GLY A 159 0.32 21.74 11.84
C GLY A 159 1.29 21.88 13.01
N LYS A 160 2.62 21.94 12.77
CA LYS A 160 3.61 22.25 13.82
C LYS A 160 3.53 23.72 14.27
N GLY A 161 3.41 24.65 13.33
CA GLY A 161 3.29 26.09 13.62
C GLY A 161 2.06 26.40 14.48
N MET A 162 0.90 25.87 14.08
CA MET A 162 -0.36 26.07 14.80
C MET A 162 -0.30 25.52 16.23
N ARG A 163 0.36 24.36 16.44
CA ARG A 163 0.57 23.81 17.78
C ARG A 163 1.51 24.65 18.65
N ALA A 164 2.56 25.22 18.06
CA ALA A 164 3.49 26.09 18.77
C ALA A 164 2.81 27.39 19.24
N GLU A 165 1.92 27.94 18.41
CA GLU A 165 1.13 29.13 18.74
C GLU A 165 0.17 28.89 19.90
N VAL A 166 -0.61 27.80 19.84
CA VAL A 166 -1.51 27.41 20.95
C VAL A 166 -0.74 27.20 22.24
N LYS A 167 0.47 26.62 22.20
CA LYS A 167 1.31 26.42 23.39
C LYS A 167 1.78 27.76 23.99
N ARG A 168 2.19 28.71 23.15
CA ARG A 168 2.59 30.07 23.57
C ARG A 168 1.42 30.82 24.22
N ALA A 169 0.25 30.81 23.60
CA ALA A 169 -0.95 31.45 24.15
C ALA A 169 -1.36 30.89 25.52
N ARG A 170 -1.17 29.58 25.75
CA ARG A 170 -1.44 28.94 27.05
C ARG A 170 -0.43 29.29 28.15
N SER A 171 0.85 29.50 27.81
CA SER A 171 1.85 29.85 28.85
C SER A 171 1.71 31.30 29.29
N ILE A 172 1.28 32.20 28.41
CA ILE A 172 1.05 33.62 28.71
C ILE A 172 -0.08 33.77 29.74
N ARG A 173 -1.21 33.05 29.57
CA ARG A 173 -2.36 33.09 30.50
C ARG A 173 -2.11 32.49 31.89
N LYS A 174 -0.98 31.82 32.13
CA LYS A 174 -0.67 31.15 33.41
C LYS A 174 0.30 31.95 34.29
N GLY A 175 0.76 33.11 33.80
CA GLY A 175 1.71 34.00 34.49
C GLY A 175 1.10 35.34 34.93
N GLU A 176 -0.21 35.53 34.74
CA GLU A 176 -1.03 36.57 35.38
C GLU A 176 -1.82 35.93 36.53
#